data_AF-A0A7C6SCS9-F1
#
_entry.id   AF-A0A7C6SCS9-F1
#
_cell.length_a   1.000
_cell.length_b   1.000
_cell.length_c   1.000
_cell.angle_alpha   90.00
_cell.angle_beta   90.00
_cell.angle_gamma   90.00
#
_symmetry.space_group_name_H-M   'P 1'
#
loop_
_entity.id
_entity.type
_entity.pdbx_description
1 polymer ?
#
loop_
_entity_poly.entity_id
_entity_poly.type
_entity_poly.pdbx_seq_one_letter_code
_entity_poly.pdbx_strand_id
1 'polypeptide(L)'
;MDPVTLLKNVNGNIPPSTAEISMIEDLQKNTNFPQSVINIMILMVNSLHEGVLPGYSYFEKIANTWARAGVKTPVDALLYLEKQNEKRNEKQTNNKTYNRKQKVSPVPDWYQGYKKQLENLPKREKMSDEELEEIIEDIDKVL
;
A
#
# COMPACT_ATOMS: atom_id res chain seq x y z
N MET A 1 14.16 -4.58 16.47
CA MET A 1 14.44 -4.04 15.12
C MET A 1 13.70 -2.72 15.00
N ASP A 2 14.41 -1.65 14.65
CA ASP A 2 13.84 -0.33 14.44
C ASP A 2 12.85 -0.29 13.25
N PRO A 3 11.67 0.38 13.35
CA PRO A 3 10.68 0.35 12.29
C PRO A 3 11.14 1.03 10.99
N VAL A 4 11.99 2.07 11.06
CA VAL A 4 12.56 2.72 9.87
C VAL A 4 13.53 1.76 9.18
N THR A 5 14.39 1.11 9.97
CA THR A 5 15.30 0.06 9.46
C THR A 5 14.52 -1.10 8.85
N LEU A 6 13.40 -1.48 9.47
CA LEU A 6 12.52 -2.53 8.95
C LEU A 6 11.91 -2.16 7.61
N LEU A 7 11.40 -0.93 7.47
CA LEU A 7 10.82 -0.45 6.22
C LEU A 7 11.85 -0.44 5.09
N LYS A 8 13.06 0.05 5.38
CA LYS A 8 14.20 -0.02 4.45
C LYS A 8 14.45 -1.45 3.95
N ASN A 9 14.50 -2.40 4.87
CA ASN A 9 14.83 -3.79 4.54
C ASN A 9 13.74 -4.46 3.68
N VAL A 10 12.46 -4.16 3.92
CA VAL A 10 11.36 -4.76 3.14
C VAL A 10 11.20 -4.13 1.76
N ASN A 11 11.66 -2.90 1.57
CA ASN A 11 11.59 -2.19 0.29
C ASN A 11 12.92 -2.27 -0.47
N GLY A 12 13.59 -3.41 -0.45
CA GLY A 12 14.81 -3.64 -1.25
C GLY A 12 16.03 -2.83 -0.80
N ASN A 13 16.14 -2.52 0.49
CA ASN A 13 17.20 -1.70 1.07
C ASN A 13 17.19 -0.23 0.63
N ILE A 14 16.08 0.23 0.03
CA ILE A 14 15.87 1.62 -0.37
C ILE A 14 15.56 2.44 0.89
N PRO A 15 16.23 3.59 1.11
CA PRO A 15 15.96 4.43 2.26
C PRO A 15 14.53 4.99 2.22
N PRO A 16 13.78 4.93 3.33
CA PRO A 16 12.47 5.56 3.42
C PRO A 16 12.55 7.07 3.20
N SER A 17 11.48 7.63 2.63
CA SER A 17 11.33 9.07 2.49
C SER A 17 11.24 9.78 3.83
N THR A 18 11.53 11.08 3.87
CA THR A 18 11.40 11.91 5.07
C THR A 18 9.98 11.88 5.64
N ALA A 19 8.96 11.86 4.78
CA ALA A 19 7.57 11.77 5.20
C ALA A 19 7.25 10.43 5.88
N GLU A 20 7.80 9.32 5.40
CA GLU A 20 7.62 8.01 6.02
C GLU A 20 8.34 7.92 7.37
N ILE A 21 9.55 8.46 7.46
CA ILE A 21 10.32 8.51 8.72
C ILE A 21 9.53 9.29 9.77
N SER A 22 9.11 10.53 9.46
CA SER A 22 8.35 11.35 10.40
C SER A 22 7.03 10.68 10.81
N MET A 23 6.34 10.03 9.88
CA MET A 23 5.10 9.30 10.18
C MET A 23 5.33 8.12 11.13
N ILE A 24 6.43 7.38 10.96
CA ILE A 24 6.82 6.29 11.86
C ILE A 24 7.18 6.82 13.25
N GLU A 25 7.95 7.90 13.32
CA GLU A 25 8.32 8.55 14.58
C GLU A 25 7.09 9.06 15.33
N ASP A 26 6.14 9.68 14.62
CA ASP A 26 4.87 10.11 15.19
C ASP A 26 4.05 8.93 15.72
N LEU A 27 4.07 7.77 15.05
CA LEU A 27 3.42 6.56 15.57
C LEU A 27 4.09 6.05 16.85
N GLN A 28 5.42 6.04 16.91
CA GLN A 28 6.15 5.62 18.11
C GLN A 28 5.89 6.57 19.29
N LYS A 29 5.76 7.87 19.02
CA LYS A 29 5.58 8.91 20.04
C LYS A 29 4.13 9.03 20.53
N ASN A 30 3.18 9.02 19.60
CA ASN A 30 1.78 9.35 19.88
C ASN A 30 0.93 8.12 20.20
N THR A 31 1.45 6.91 19.95
CA THR A 31 0.75 5.67 20.30
C THR A 31 1.43 4.96 21.47
N ASN A 32 0.65 4.27 22.29
CA ASN A 32 1.17 3.47 23.40
C ASN A 32 1.49 2.03 22.98
N PHE A 33 1.76 1.79 21.69
CA PHE A 33 2.08 0.47 21.18
C PHE A 33 3.58 0.18 21.33
N PRO A 34 3.96 -1.05 21.70
CA PRO A 34 5.36 -1.44 21.67
C PRO A 34 5.85 -1.49 20.22
N GLN A 35 7.13 -1.21 20.04
CA GLN A 35 7.78 -1.17 18.73
C GLN A 35 7.52 -2.42 17.88
N SER A 36 7.51 -3.61 18.49
CA SER A 36 7.21 -4.86 17.79
C SER A 36 5.79 -4.91 17.20
N VAL A 37 4.81 -4.26 17.83
CA VAL A 37 3.43 -4.16 17.30
C VAL A 37 3.37 -3.13 16.17
N ILE A 38 4.08 -2.00 16.32
CA ILE A 38 4.21 -1.00 15.25
C ILE A 38 4.84 -1.61 14.00
N ASN A 39 5.87 -2.44 14.15
CA ASN A 39 6.48 -3.17 13.04
C ASN A 39 5.48 -4.03 12.27
N ILE A 40 4.65 -4.82 12.98
CA ILE A 40 3.60 -5.63 12.35
C ILE A 40 2.58 -4.74 11.64
N MET A 41 2.21 -3.61 12.23
CA MET A 41 1.31 -2.64 11.61
C MET A 41 1.87 -2.10 10.30
N ILE A 42 3.14 -1.69 10.27
CA ILE A 42 3.82 -1.20 9.07
C ILE A 42 3.91 -2.30 8.01
N LEU A 43 4.36 -3.51 8.38
CA LEU A 43 4.45 -4.64 7.44
C LEU A 43 3.10 -4.97 6.80
N MET A 44 2.04 -4.98 7.62
CA MET A 44 0.68 -5.24 7.14
C MET A 44 0.24 -4.18 6.14
N VAL A 45 0.44 -2.89 6.44
CA VAL A 45 0.06 -1.80 5.54
C VAL A 45 0.92 -1.82 4.27
N ASN A 46 2.23 -2.01 4.40
CA ASN A 46 3.16 -2.11 3.27
C ASN A 46 2.74 -3.23 2.31
N SER A 47 2.36 -4.39 2.85
CA SER A 47 1.88 -5.53 2.05
C SER A 47 0.51 -5.26 1.40
N LEU A 48 -0.40 -4.53 2.06
CA LEU A 48 -1.72 -4.21 1.51
C LEU A 48 -1.67 -3.20 0.37
N HIS A 49 -0.67 -2.32 0.36
CA HIS A 49 -0.55 -1.21 -0.57
C HIS A 49 0.68 -1.34 -1.50
N GLU A 50 1.19 -2.57 -1.68
CA GLU A 50 2.28 -2.87 -2.63
C GLU A 50 3.51 -1.96 -2.47
N GLY A 51 3.91 -1.70 -1.21
CA GLY A 51 5.06 -0.85 -0.88
C GLY A 51 4.74 0.62 -0.64
N VAL A 52 3.52 1.07 -0.92
CA VAL A 52 3.11 2.47 -0.69
C VAL A 52 2.60 2.65 0.73
N LEU A 53 3.22 3.53 1.51
CA LEU A 53 2.72 3.87 2.85
C LEU A 53 1.80 5.10 2.84
N PRO A 54 0.56 4.98 3.31
CA PRO A 54 -0.30 6.13 3.57
C PRO A 54 0.25 7.02 4.69
N GLY A 55 -0.21 8.28 4.77
CA GLY A 55 0.23 9.20 5.83
C GLY A 55 -0.26 8.82 7.25
N TYR A 56 0.25 9.54 8.26
CA TYR A 56 0.02 9.28 9.69
C TYR A 56 -1.45 9.09 10.05
N SER A 57 -2.35 9.92 9.53
CA SER A 57 -3.80 9.84 9.83
C SER A 57 -4.45 8.49 9.51
N TYR A 58 -3.89 7.73 8.56
CA TYR A 58 -4.35 6.38 8.26
C TYR A 58 -3.88 5.39 9.33
N PHE A 59 -2.60 5.43 9.68
CA PHE A 59 -2.03 4.59 10.73
C PHE A 59 -2.63 4.88 12.11
N GLU A 60 -2.92 6.15 12.41
CA GLU A 60 -3.61 6.55 13.64
C GLU A 60 -5.00 5.90 13.75
N LYS A 61 -5.74 5.78 12.66
CA LYS A 61 -7.03 5.06 12.64
C LYS A 61 -6.85 3.57 12.90
N ILE A 62 -5.81 2.96 12.35
CA ILE A 62 -5.49 1.55 12.60
C ILE A 62 -5.09 1.35 14.07
N ALA A 63 -4.20 2.20 14.59
CA ALA A 63 -3.76 2.19 15.98
C ALA A 63 -4.96 2.30 16.93
N ASN A 64 -5.87 3.26 16.70
CA ASN A 64 -7.10 3.40 17.48
C ASN A 64 -8.00 2.15 17.40
N THR A 65 -8.07 1.51 16.23
CA THR A 65 -8.84 0.28 16.05
C THR A 65 -8.23 -0.88 16.82
N TRP A 66 -6.90 -1.04 16.78
CA TRP A 66 -6.17 -2.06 17.52
C TRP A 66 -6.27 -1.84 19.03
N ALA A 67 -6.20 -0.59 19.48
CA ALA A 67 -6.33 -0.24 20.88
C ALA A 67 -7.73 -0.60 21.42
N ARG A 68 -8.79 -0.27 20.67
CA ARG A 68 -10.17 -0.67 21.00
C ARG A 68 -10.39 -2.18 20.95
N ALA A 69 -9.67 -2.88 20.09
CA ALA A 69 -9.68 -4.33 20.01
C ALA A 69 -8.84 -5.01 21.11
N GLY A 70 -8.15 -4.23 21.95
CA GLY A 70 -7.35 -4.75 23.06
C GLY A 70 -5.99 -5.34 22.64
N VAL A 71 -5.51 -5.04 21.42
CA VAL A 71 -4.19 -5.46 20.96
C VAL A 71 -3.13 -4.77 21.81
N LYS A 72 -2.21 -5.54 22.41
CA LYS A 72 -1.10 -4.99 23.22
C LYS A 72 0.23 -5.62 22.86
N THR A 73 0.23 -6.88 22.47
CA THR A 73 1.41 -7.66 22.17
C THR A 73 1.49 -8.00 20.67
N PRO A 74 2.68 -8.37 20.16
CA PRO A 74 2.84 -8.85 18.79
C PRO A 74 1.94 -10.06 18.48
N VAL A 75 1.75 -10.94 19.47
CA VAL A 75 0.88 -12.11 19.35
C VAL A 75 -0.59 -11.68 19.16
N ASP A 76 -1.05 -10.71 19.95
CA ASP A 76 -2.41 -10.17 19.80
C ASP A 76 -2.63 -9.56 18.41
N ALA A 77 -1.62 -8.88 17.87
CA ALA A 77 -1.69 -8.29 16.54
C ALA A 77 -1.83 -9.36 15.46
N LEU A 78 -1.03 -10.44 15.53
CA LEU A 78 -1.12 -11.56 14.59
C LEU A 78 -2.49 -12.26 14.67
N LEU A 79 -2.98 -12.55 15.87
CA LEU A 79 -4.30 -13.14 16.09
C LEU A 79 -5.42 -12.23 15.55
N TYR A 80 -5.29 -10.91 15.73
CA TYR A 80 -6.24 -9.95 15.18
C TYR A 80 -6.28 -9.99 13.65
N LEU A 81 -5.12 -10.11 13.00
CA LEU A 81 -5.01 -10.18 11.54
C LEU A 81 -5.58 -11.49 10.98
N GLU A 82 -5.32 -12.62 11.63
CA GLU A 82 -5.88 -13.92 11.27
C GLU A 82 -7.42 -13.87 11.28
N LYS A 83 -8.01 -13.39 12.38
CA LYS A 83 -9.45 -13.21 12.51
C LYS A 83 -10.04 -12.24 11.48
N GLN A 84 -9.31 -11.21 11.08
CA GLN A 84 -9.73 -10.31 9.99
C GLN A 84 -9.73 -11.02 8.64
N ASN A 85 -8.72 -11.84 8.35
CA ASN A 85 -8.61 -12.58 7.10
C ASN A 85 -9.69 -13.66 6.98
N GLU A 86 -9.98 -14.41 8.05
CA GLU A 86 -11.09 -15.38 8.11
C GLU A 86 -12.42 -14.71 7.74
N LYS A 87 -12.75 -13.59 8.39
CA LYS A 87 -13.97 -12.81 8.12
C LYS A 87 -14.03 -12.30 6.67
N ARG A 88 -12.89 -11.97 6.06
CA ARG A 88 -12.83 -11.55 4.65
C ARG A 88 -13.14 -12.74 3.73
N ASN A 89 -12.57 -13.91 4.03
CA ASN A 89 -12.77 -15.13 3.25
C ASN A 89 -14.22 -15.62 3.35
N GLU A 90 -14.82 -15.65 4.54
CA GLU A 90 -16.23 -16.01 4.75
C GLU A 90 -17.20 -15.10 3.98
N LYS A 91 -16.90 -13.80 3.89
CA LYS A 91 -17.72 -12.86 3.10
C LYS A 91 -17.58 -13.09 1.60
N GLN A 92 -16.40 -13.49 1.13
CA GLN A 92 -16.17 -13.79 -0.28
C GLN A 92 -16.87 -15.08 -0.72
N THR A 93 -16.90 -16.12 0.13
CA THR A 93 -17.61 -17.37 -0.17
C THR A 93 -19.12 -17.17 -0.21
N ASN A 94 -19.69 -16.37 0.72
CA ASN A 94 -21.12 -16.07 0.74
C ASN A 94 -21.59 -15.18 -0.42
N ASN A 95 -20.71 -14.33 -0.97
CA ASN A 95 -21.03 -13.46 -2.12
C ASN A 95 -20.95 -14.17 -3.48
N LYS A 96 -20.35 -15.37 -3.57
CA LYS A 96 -20.26 -16.13 -4.83
C LYS A 96 -21.63 -16.61 -5.36
N THR A 97 -22.65 -16.65 -4.50
CA THR A 97 -24.02 -17.08 -4.88
C THR A 97 -24.87 -15.94 -5.49
N TYR A 98 -24.48 -14.68 -5.30
CA TYR A 98 -25.18 -13.55 -5.91
C TYR A 98 -24.50 -13.16 -7.23
N ASN A 99 -24.91 -13.82 -8.31
CA ASN A 99 -24.69 -13.40 -9.70
C ASN A 99 -25.26 -11.98 -9.89
N ARG A 100 -24.48 -10.97 -9.55
CA ARG A 100 -24.82 -9.56 -9.72
C ARG A 100 -24.64 -9.25 -11.20
N LYS A 101 -25.73 -9.34 -11.97
CA LYS A 101 -25.81 -8.74 -13.31
C LYS A 101 -25.26 -7.32 -13.21
N GLN A 102 -24.10 -7.08 -13.83
CA GLN A 102 -23.47 -5.77 -13.87
C GLN A 102 -24.46 -4.80 -14.51
N LYS A 103 -25.08 -3.93 -13.70
CA LYS A 103 -25.82 -2.80 -14.25
C LYS A 103 -24.78 -1.86 -14.81
N VAL A 104 -24.63 -1.87 -16.14
CA VAL A 104 -23.83 -0.87 -16.85
C VAL A 104 -24.54 0.45 -16.60
N SER A 105 -23.96 1.30 -15.75
CA SER A 105 -24.46 2.67 -15.57
C SER A 105 -24.36 3.40 -16.91
N PRO A 106 -25.37 4.20 -17.30
CA PRO A 106 -25.26 5.02 -18.50
C PRO A 106 -24.11 6.00 -18.28
N VAL A 107 -23.04 5.81 -19.03
CA VAL A 107 -21.92 6.75 -19.06
C VAL A 107 -22.36 8.02 -19.79
N PRO A 108 -21.95 9.21 -19.34
CA PRO A 108 -22.25 10.47 -20.04
C PRO A 108 -21.73 10.46 -21.48
N ASP A 109 -22.39 11.22 -22.37
CA ASP A 109 -22.05 11.25 -23.81
C ASP A 109 -20.59 11.66 -24.09
N TRP A 110 -20.01 12.51 -23.24
CA TRP A 110 -18.61 12.94 -23.36
C TRP A 110 -17.60 11.78 -23.14
N TYR A 111 -17.99 10.73 -22.42
CA TYR A 111 -17.11 9.60 -22.07
C TYR A 111 -16.66 8.79 -23.29
N GLN A 112 -17.54 8.64 -24.29
CA GLN A 112 -17.22 7.91 -25.52
C GLN A 112 -16.21 8.68 -26.38
N GLY A 113 -16.31 10.01 -26.42
CA GLY A 113 -15.35 10.89 -27.09
C GLY A 113 -13.98 10.84 -26.43
N TYR A 114 -13.94 10.88 -25.10
CA TYR A 114 -12.70 10.76 -24.33
C TYR A 114 -12.01 9.41 -24.52
N LYS A 115 -12.76 8.31 -24.57
CA LYS A 115 -12.19 6.97 -24.81
C LYS A 115 -11.52 6.87 -26.18
N LYS A 116 -12.14 7.43 -27.22
CA LYS A 116 -11.54 7.50 -28.57
C LYS A 116 -10.28 8.37 -28.61
N GLN A 117 -10.23 9.46 -27.83
CA GLN A 117 -9.02 10.26 -27.69
C GLN A 117 -7.89 9.48 -27.01
N LEU A 118 -8.20 8.69 -25.97
CA LEU A 118 -7.23 7.84 -25.29
C LEU A 118 -6.68 6.72 -26.20
N GLU A 119 -7.53 6.12 -27.03
CA GLU A 119 -7.11 5.09 -28.00
C GLU A 119 -6.20 5.65 -29.11
N ASN A 120 -6.31 6.95 -29.39
CA ASN A 120 -5.52 7.67 -30.39
C ASN A 120 -4.29 8.39 -29.82
N LEU A 121 -4.06 8.34 -28.50
CA LEU A 121 -2.79 8.80 -27.95
C LEU A 121 -1.67 7.91 -28.50
N PRO A 122 -0.50 8.48 -28.84
CA PRO A 122 0.66 7.67 -29.17
C PRO A 122 0.93 6.76 -27.98
N LYS A 123 0.73 5.45 -28.17
CA LYS A 123 1.20 4.47 -27.20
C LYS A 123 2.70 4.71 -27.10
N ARG A 124 3.20 5.08 -25.91
CA ARG A 124 4.64 5.00 -25.68
C ARG A 124 5.02 3.56 -26.00
N GLU A 125 5.73 3.36 -27.09
CA GLU A 125 6.50 2.14 -27.28
C GLU A 125 7.33 2.03 -26.01
N LYS A 126 7.22 0.89 -25.33
CA LYS A 126 8.15 0.58 -24.26
C LYS A 126 9.50 0.51 -24.95
N MET A 127 10.32 1.53 -24.73
CA MET A 127 11.74 1.54 -25.09
C MET A 127 12.33 0.21 -24.64
N SER A 128 13.14 -0.45 -25.48
CA SER A 128 13.74 -1.71 -25.05
C SER A 128 14.64 -1.45 -23.84
N ASP A 129 14.84 -2.47 -23.01
CA ASP A 129 15.70 -2.35 -21.83
C ASP A 129 17.12 -1.88 -22.20
N GLU A 130 17.57 -2.18 -23.43
CA GLU A 130 18.87 -1.79 -24.00
C GLU A 130 18.97 -0.28 -24.29
N GLU A 131 17.89 0.33 -24.83
CA GLU A 131 17.85 1.77 -25.10
C GLU A 131 17.81 2.60 -23.80
N LEU A 132 17.24 2.03 -22.72
CA LEU A 132 17.24 2.64 -21.39
C LEU A 132 18.63 2.61 -20.75
N GLU A 133 19.38 1.53 -20.92
CA GLU A 133 20.76 1.42 -20.43
C GLU A 133 21.69 2.42 -21.13
N GLU A 134 21.56 2.59 -22.45
CA GLU A 134 22.38 3.55 -23.22
C GLU A 134 22.11 5.00 -22.78
N ILE A 135 20.85 5.35 -22.49
CA ILE A 135 20.48 6.67 -21.97
C ILE A 135 21.00 6.89 -20.55
N ILE A 136 21.00 5.86 -19.71
CA ILE A 136 21.54 5.94 -18.34
C ILE A 136 23.06 6.14 -18.38
N GLU A 137 23.78 5.41 -19.25
CA GLU A 137 25.22 5.58 -19.43
C GLU A 137 25.58 6.98 -19.96
N ASP A 138 24.79 7.52 -20.89
CA ASP A 138 25.00 8.87 -21.41
C ASP A 138 24.77 9.96 -20.35
N ILE A 139 23.81 9.76 -19.44
CA ILE A 139 23.55 10.69 -18.32
C ILE A 139 24.70 10.67 -17.30
N ASP A 140 25.21 9.48 -16.95
CA ASP A 140 26.32 9.31 -16.02
C ASP A 140 27.65 9.86 -16.56
N LYS A 141 27.77 10.01 -17.87
CA LYS A 141 28.96 10.59 -18.53
C LYS A 141 28.97 12.12 -18.57
N VAL A 142 27.80 12.75 -18.34
CA VAL A 142 27.60 14.20 -18.37
C VAL A 142 27.61 14.81 -16.95
N LEU A 143 27.47 13.98 -15.91
CA LEU A 143 27.62 14.35 -14.49
C LEU A 143 29.06 14.14 -14.00
#